data_AF-A0A2V7ZLW6-F1
#
_entry.id   AF-A0A2V7ZLW6-F1
#
_cell.length_a   1.000
_cell.length_b   1.000
_cell.length_c   1.000
_cell.angle_alpha   90.00
_cell.angle_beta   90.00
_cell.angle_gamma   90.00
#
_symmetry.space_group_name_H-M   'P 1'
#
loop_
_entity.id
_entity.type
_entity.pdbx_description
1 polymer ?
#
loop_
_entity_poly.entity_id
_entity_poly.type
_entity_poly.pdbx_seq_one_letter_code
_entity_poly.pdbx_strand_id
1 'polypeptide(L)'
;MPTLTSLVVPAVTIVGAILVFAVWVANRKRIAAETVGRAEEQALRIGRDAERDAETRKKEALLEAKEKAHDILMNAERQARQERQQSAMLEQALGKREAGLTERQAAIERLEKELNGRDRAVSEREKSAAAAAAKYEQLVATQQRELERVAGLTADEAKELLIKQMESEARHDAANLLKRLDAEARETAVDRAKHYITEA
;
A
#
# COMPACT_ATOMS: atom_id res chain seq x y z
N MET A 1 47.79 7.24 -135.21
CA MET A 1 47.67 6.39 -134.01
C MET A 1 47.90 7.07 -132.63
N PRO A 2 48.04 8.42 -132.44
CA PRO A 2 48.16 9.01 -131.10
C PRO A 2 46.83 9.49 -130.46
N THR A 3 45.71 9.45 -131.19
CA THR A 3 44.40 9.96 -130.71
C THR A 3 43.58 8.94 -129.90
N LEU A 4 43.91 7.63 -129.98
CA LEU A 4 43.25 6.61 -129.16
C LEU A 4 43.76 6.63 -127.71
N THR A 5 45.06 6.85 -127.49
CA THR A 5 45.68 6.81 -126.17
C THR A 5 45.24 7.98 -125.27
N SER A 6 45.00 9.16 -125.84
CA SER A 6 44.53 10.34 -125.08
C SER A 6 43.08 10.22 -124.59
N LEU A 7 42.26 9.36 -125.20
CA LEU A 7 40.85 9.14 -124.85
C LEU A 7 40.65 7.93 -123.92
N VAL A 8 41.53 6.93 -123.98
CA VAL A 8 41.48 5.72 -123.15
C VAL A 8 41.90 5.99 -121.70
N VAL A 9 42.94 6.79 -121.48
CA VAL A 9 43.42 7.13 -120.12
C VAL A 9 42.34 7.79 -119.24
N PRO A 10 41.63 8.85 -119.69
CA PRO A 10 40.58 9.47 -118.87
C PRO A 10 39.39 8.52 -118.63
N ALA A 11 39.06 7.65 -119.59
CA ALA A 11 38.00 6.65 -119.43
C ALA A 11 38.36 5.63 -118.33
N VAL A 12 39.60 5.12 -118.30
CA VAL A 12 40.06 4.19 -117.26
C VAL A 12 40.08 4.85 -115.88
N THR A 13 40.49 6.12 -115.77
CA THR A 13 40.47 6.84 -114.49
C THR A 13 39.05 7.09 -113.98
N ILE A 14 38.10 7.38 -114.86
CA ILE A 14 36.68 7.56 -114.49
C ILE A 14 36.11 6.24 -113.99
N VAL A 15 36.36 5.13 -114.69
CA VAL A 15 35.91 3.80 -114.27
C VAL A 15 36.55 3.40 -112.93
N GLY A 16 37.85 3.66 -112.74
CA GLY A 16 38.55 3.44 -111.47
C GLY A 16 37.95 4.27 -110.32
N ALA A 17 37.66 5.55 -110.56
CA ALA A 17 37.03 6.43 -109.56
C ALA A 17 35.61 5.97 -109.20
N ILE A 18 34.82 5.50 -110.17
CA ILE A 18 33.49 4.95 -109.95
C ILE A 18 33.56 3.67 -109.12
N LEU A 19 34.52 2.77 -109.40
CA LEU A 19 34.71 1.53 -108.63
C LEU A 19 35.13 1.83 -107.18
N VAL A 20 36.09 2.74 -106.96
CA VAL A 20 36.51 3.15 -105.62
C VAL A 20 35.36 3.81 -104.87
N PHE A 21 34.59 4.68 -105.52
CA PHE A 21 33.42 5.33 -104.92
C PHE A 21 32.34 4.31 -104.57
N ALA A 22 32.06 3.33 -105.44
CA ALA A 22 31.10 2.27 -105.18
C ALA A 22 31.52 1.40 -103.97
N VAL A 23 32.79 1.01 -103.89
CA VAL A 23 33.35 0.26 -102.75
C VAL A 23 33.30 1.10 -101.48
N TRP A 24 33.62 2.39 -101.54
CA TRP A 24 33.56 3.30 -100.39
C TRP A 24 32.12 3.46 -99.87
N VAL A 25 31.13 3.67 -100.75
CA VAL A 25 29.72 3.74 -100.36
C VAL A 25 29.25 2.41 -99.76
N ALA A 26 29.63 1.27 -100.35
CA ALA A 26 29.27 -0.05 -99.84
C ALA A 26 29.87 -0.30 -98.44
N ASN A 27 31.14 0.02 -98.22
CA ASN A 27 31.79 -0.09 -96.91
C ASN A 27 31.18 0.88 -95.90
N ARG A 28 30.90 2.12 -96.29
CA ARG A 28 30.24 3.11 -95.41
C ARG A 28 28.85 2.65 -94.99
N LYS A 29 28.07 2.06 -95.91
CA LYS A 29 26.76 1.46 -95.59
C LYS A 29 26.88 0.26 -94.65
N ARG A 30 27.87 -0.61 -94.86
CA ARG A 30 28.14 -1.76 -93.98
C ARG A 30 28.52 -1.33 -92.57
N ILE A 31 29.47 -0.41 -92.44
CA ILE A 31 29.90 0.10 -91.13
C ILE A 31 28.73 0.81 -90.42
N ALA A 32 27.95 1.62 -91.14
CA ALA A 32 26.77 2.25 -90.57
C ALA A 32 25.75 1.22 -90.07
N ALA A 33 25.45 0.19 -90.87
CA ALA A 33 24.56 -0.90 -90.47
C ALA A 33 25.08 -1.70 -89.27
N GLU A 34 26.37 -2.00 -89.22
CA GLU A 34 27.00 -2.67 -88.06
C GLU A 34 26.99 -1.81 -86.80
N THR A 35 27.23 -0.50 -86.91
CA THR A 35 27.17 0.41 -85.76
C THR A 35 25.76 0.56 -85.21
N VAL A 36 24.74 0.62 -86.09
CA VAL A 36 23.33 0.64 -85.69
C VAL A 36 22.95 -0.68 -85.04
N GLY A 37 23.30 -1.82 -85.64
CA GLY A 37 23.04 -3.14 -85.06
C GLY A 37 23.69 -3.33 -83.68
N ARG A 38 24.94 -2.89 -83.50
CA ARG A 38 25.61 -2.92 -82.19
C ARG A 38 24.92 -2.01 -81.16
N ALA A 39 24.49 -0.81 -81.57
CA ALA A 39 23.77 0.11 -80.70
C ALA A 39 22.41 -0.46 -80.27
N GLU A 40 21.67 -1.10 -81.19
CA GLU A 40 20.42 -1.80 -80.90
C GLU A 40 20.64 -2.98 -79.95
N GLU A 41 21.64 -3.84 -80.20
CA GLU A 41 21.98 -4.93 -79.29
C GLU A 41 22.39 -4.43 -77.90
N GLN A 42 23.10 -3.31 -77.83
CA GLN A 42 23.49 -2.70 -76.56
C GLN A 42 22.27 -2.12 -75.83
N ALA A 43 21.36 -1.43 -76.52
CA ALA A 43 20.11 -0.95 -75.94
C ALA A 43 19.24 -2.11 -75.42
N LEU A 44 19.13 -3.20 -76.18
CA LEU A 44 18.42 -4.42 -75.76
C LEU A 44 19.08 -5.12 -74.57
N ARG A 45 20.42 -5.08 -74.47
CA ARG A 45 21.14 -5.57 -73.28
C ARG A 45 20.83 -4.71 -72.06
N ILE A 46 20.98 -3.39 -72.17
CA ILE A 46 20.68 -2.44 -71.09
C ILE A 46 19.23 -2.59 -70.61
N GLY A 47 18.26 -2.72 -71.53
CA GLY A 47 16.87 -2.93 -71.17
C GLY A 47 16.65 -4.22 -70.37
N ARG A 48 17.24 -5.34 -70.81
CA ARG A 48 17.14 -6.63 -70.10
C ARG A 48 17.84 -6.60 -68.75
N ASP A 49 18.99 -5.96 -68.66
CA ASP A 49 19.73 -5.85 -67.41
C ASP A 49 18.96 -4.95 -66.42
N ALA A 50 18.39 -3.84 -66.88
CA ALA A 50 17.53 -2.97 -66.07
C ALA A 50 16.27 -3.69 -65.57
N GLU A 51 15.64 -4.53 -66.40
CA GLU A 51 14.49 -5.35 -66.00
C GLU A 51 14.86 -6.38 -64.92
N ARG A 52 16.00 -7.08 -65.11
CA ARG A 52 16.52 -8.03 -64.11
C ARG A 52 16.88 -7.36 -62.79
N ASP A 53 17.51 -6.20 -62.85
CA ASP A 53 17.86 -5.41 -61.67
C ASP A 53 16.60 -4.92 -60.94
N ALA A 54 15.59 -4.47 -61.69
CA ALA A 54 14.30 -4.06 -61.12
C ALA A 54 13.58 -5.23 -60.46
N GLU A 55 13.56 -6.42 -61.07
CA GLU A 55 13.00 -7.63 -60.47
C GLU A 55 13.75 -8.05 -59.20
N THR A 56 15.08 -7.97 -59.24
CA THR A 56 15.94 -8.32 -58.10
C THR A 56 15.68 -7.37 -56.94
N ARG A 57 15.70 -6.05 -57.18
CA ARG A 57 15.38 -5.04 -56.17
C ARG A 57 13.98 -5.20 -55.61
N LYS A 58 12.99 -5.56 -56.43
CA LYS A 58 11.62 -5.83 -55.97
C LYS A 58 11.59 -7.05 -55.04
N LYS A 59 12.30 -8.12 -55.38
CA LYS A 59 12.39 -9.33 -54.54
C LYS A 59 13.11 -9.04 -53.22
N GLU A 60 14.22 -8.31 -53.26
CA GLU A 60 14.97 -7.87 -52.08
C GLU A 60 14.12 -6.99 -51.17
N ALA A 61 13.44 -5.97 -51.71
CA ALA A 61 12.56 -5.11 -50.94
C ALA A 61 11.40 -5.89 -50.30
N LEU A 62 10.84 -6.89 -50.99
CA LEU A 62 9.80 -7.76 -50.44
C LEU A 62 10.35 -8.69 -49.34
N LEU A 63 11.57 -9.18 -49.47
CA LEU A 63 12.25 -9.98 -48.44
C LEU A 63 12.54 -9.14 -47.20
N GLU A 64 13.13 -7.95 -47.36
CA GLU A 64 13.40 -7.03 -46.26
C GLU A 64 12.11 -6.62 -45.54
N ALA A 65 11.04 -6.34 -46.28
CA ALA A 65 9.74 -6.06 -45.70
C ALA A 65 9.18 -7.24 -44.88
N LYS A 66 9.37 -8.48 -45.37
CA LYS A 66 8.96 -9.68 -44.64
C LYS A 66 9.79 -9.91 -43.38
N GLU A 67 11.11 -9.70 -43.44
CA GLU A 67 12.00 -9.79 -42.28
C GLU A 67 11.61 -8.76 -41.21
N LYS A 68 11.43 -7.50 -41.59
CA LYS A 68 10.96 -6.45 -40.66
C LYS A 68 9.59 -6.77 -40.06
N ALA A 69 8.66 -7.27 -40.87
CA ALA A 69 7.35 -7.67 -40.37
C ALA A 69 7.47 -8.83 -39.36
N HIS A 70 8.34 -9.80 -39.64
CA HIS A 70 8.60 -10.92 -38.73
C HIS A 70 9.24 -10.45 -37.42
N ASP A 71 10.23 -9.57 -37.48
CA ASP A 71 10.88 -9.01 -36.29
C ASP A 71 9.90 -8.20 -35.44
N ILE A 72 9.02 -7.40 -36.06
CA ILE A 72 7.96 -6.67 -35.35
C ILE A 72 7.02 -7.64 -34.65
N LEU A 73 6.58 -8.71 -35.34
CA LEU A 73 5.73 -9.73 -34.74
C LEU A 73 6.40 -10.44 -33.57
N MET A 74 7.66 -10.87 -33.72
CA MET A 74 8.41 -11.53 -32.64
C MET A 74 8.59 -10.62 -31.42
N ASN A 75 8.89 -9.34 -31.65
CA ASN A 75 9.04 -8.36 -30.58
C ASN A 75 7.70 -8.11 -29.87
N ALA A 76 6.60 -7.98 -30.63
CA ALA A 76 5.26 -7.81 -30.08
C ALA A 76 4.83 -9.04 -29.26
N GLU A 77 5.07 -10.27 -29.74
CA GLU A 77 4.78 -11.50 -29.01
C GLU A 77 5.60 -11.60 -27.72
N ARG A 78 6.89 -11.21 -27.77
CA ARG A 78 7.75 -11.19 -26.59
C ARG A 78 7.25 -10.18 -25.56
N GLN A 79 6.89 -8.97 -25.97
CA GLN A 79 6.33 -7.94 -25.10
C GLN A 79 5.01 -8.41 -24.49
N ALA A 80 4.07 -8.91 -25.30
CA ALA A 80 2.79 -9.43 -24.82
C ALA A 80 2.98 -10.57 -23.81
N ARG A 81 3.97 -11.45 -24.02
CA ARG A 81 4.30 -12.52 -23.07
C ARG A 81 4.87 -11.96 -21.76
N GLN A 82 5.73 -10.97 -21.82
CA GLN A 82 6.29 -10.30 -20.64
C GLN A 82 5.20 -9.58 -19.84
N GLU A 83 4.34 -8.82 -20.51
CA GLU A 83 3.19 -8.16 -19.88
C GLU A 83 2.25 -9.17 -19.24
N ARG A 84 1.93 -10.27 -19.94
CA ARG A 84 1.08 -11.34 -19.38
C ARG A 84 1.69 -11.97 -18.14
N GLN A 85 3.01 -12.19 -18.12
CA GLN A 85 3.71 -12.71 -16.94
C GLN A 85 3.69 -11.70 -15.79
N GLN A 86 3.95 -10.42 -16.05
CA GLN A 86 3.88 -9.36 -15.06
C GLN A 86 2.47 -9.22 -14.46
N SER A 87 1.44 -9.20 -15.30
CA SER A 87 0.04 -9.18 -14.85
C SER A 87 -0.31 -10.38 -13.99
N ALA A 88 0.07 -11.60 -14.40
CA ALA A 88 -0.17 -12.80 -13.60
C ALA A 88 0.52 -12.75 -12.23
N MET A 89 1.75 -12.21 -12.16
CA MET A 89 2.45 -12.03 -10.88
C MET A 89 1.76 -10.99 -9.99
N LEU A 90 1.29 -9.88 -10.56
CA LEU A 90 0.55 -8.84 -9.84
C LEU A 90 -0.78 -9.37 -9.33
N GLU A 91 -1.54 -10.09 -10.15
CA GLU A 91 -2.79 -10.75 -9.77
C GLU A 91 -2.59 -11.72 -8.62
N GLN A 92 -1.55 -12.55 -8.67
CA GLN A 92 -1.23 -13.48 -7.58
C GLN A 92 -0.87 -12.72 -6.28
N ALA A 93 -0.10 -11.64 -6.38
CA ALA A 93 0.27 -10.82 -5.22
C ALA A 93 -0.94 -10.10 -4.61
N LEU A 94 -1.86 -9.59 -5.45
CA LEU A 94 -3.12 -8.98 -5.03
C LEU A 94 -4.02 -10.00 -4.36
N GLY A 95 -4.21 -11.18 -4.96
CA GLY A 95 -5.03 -12.24 -4.37
C GLY A 95 -4.53 -12.69 -2.99
N LYS A 96 -3.20 -12.76 -2.78
CA LYS A 96 -2.62 -13.02 -1.45
C LYS A 96 -2.93 -11.91 -0.44
N ARG A 97 -2.88 -10.65 -0.87
CA ARG A 97 -3.21 -9.50 -0.02
C ARG A 97 -4.70 -9.48 0.34
N GLU A 98 -5.58 -9.74 -0.64
CA GLU A 98 -7.03 -9.82 -0.42
C GLU A 98 -7.41 -10.94 0.55
N ALA A 99 -6.80 -12.12 0.39
CA ALA A 99 -6.99 -13.22 1.35
C ALA A 99 -6.55 -12.83 2.76
N GLY A 100 -5.38 -12.20 2.91
CA GLY A 100 -4.90 -11.72 4.20
C GLY A 100 -5.76 -10.62 4.82
N LEU A 101 -6.32 -9.71 4.00
CA LEU A 101 -7.28 -8.70 4.46
C LEU A 101 -8.60 -9.34 4.90
N THR A 102 -9.08 -10.34 4.17
CA THR A 102 -10.31 -11.07 4.50
C THR A 102 -10.18 -11.82 5.83
N GLU A 103 -9.04 -12.47 6.07
CA GLU A 103 -8.75 -13.13 7.34
C GLU A 103 -8.69 -12.13 8.51
N ARG A 104 -8.01 -10.99 8.31
CA ARG A 104 -7.96 -9.91 9.32
C ARG A 104 -9.34 -9.34 9.62
N GLN A 105 -10.16 -9.12 8.59
CA GLN A 105 -11.52 -8.65 8.75
C GLN A 105 -12.35 -9.63 9.57
N ALA A 106 -12.27 -10.93 9.27
CA ALA A 106 -12.96 -11.96 10.03
C ALA A 106 -12.47 -12.03 11.49
N ALA A 107 -11.18 -11.80 11.75
CA ALA A 107 -10.62 -11.73 13.10
C ALA A 107 -11.14 -10.51 13.87
N ILE A 108 -11.21 -9.34 13.22
CA ILE A 108 -11.76 -8.11 13.80
C ILE A 108 -13.24 -8.31 14.14
N GLU A 109 -14.06 -8.86 13.23
CA GLU A 109 -15.49 -9.11 13.48
C GLU A 109 -15.72 -10.08 14.65
N ARG A 110 -14.82 -11.06 14.85
CA ARG A 110 -14.88 -11.95 16.02
C ARG A 110 -14.57 -11.19 17.31
N LEU A 111 -13.52 -10.38 17.32
CA LEU A 111 -13.16 -9.54 18.46
C LEU A 111 -14.26 -8.54 18.80
N GLU A 112 -14.87 -7.90 17.80
CA GLU A 112 -15.99 -6.98 18.01
C GLU A 112 -17.21 -7.68 18.63
N LYS A 113 -17.52 -8.91 18.20
CA LYS A 113 -18.59 -9.70 18.81
C LYS A 113 -18.27 -10.07 20.26
N GLU A 114 -17.04 -10.46 20.54
CA GLU A 114 -16.59 -10.77 21.90
C GLU A 114 -16.66 -9.54 22.80
N LEU A 115 -16.14 -8.40 22.35
CA LEU A 115 -16.16 -7.14 23.09
C LEU A 115 -17.59 -6.69 23.36
N ASN A 116 -18.47 -6.70 22.35
CA ASN A 116 -19.89 -6.39 22.55
C ASN A 116 -20.57 -7.34 23.56
N GLY A 117 -20.20 -8.61 23.56
CA GLY A 117 -20.69 -9.58 24.55
C GLY A 117 -20.22 -9.24 25.97
N ARG A 118 -18.95 -8.88 26.11
CA ARG A 118 -18.35 -8.46 27.40
C ARG A 118 -18.98 -7.16 27.91
N ASP A 119 -19.16 -6.17 27.04
CA ASP A 119 -19.76 -4.88 27.41
C ASP A 119 -21.20 -5.07 27.92
N ARG A 120 -21.99 -5.93 27.26
CA ARG A 120 -23.33 -6.29 27.74
C ARG A 120 -23.28 -6.97 29.10
N ALA A 121 -22.36 -7.92 29.29
CA ALA A 121 -22.22 -8.61 30.57
C ALA A 121 -21.78 -7.67 31.71
N VAL A 122 -20.89 -6.72 31.43
CA VAL A 122 -20.48 -5.68 32.38
C VAL A 122 -21.65 -4.76 32.71
N SER A 123 -22.37 -4.26 31.69
CA SER A 123 -23.53 -3.40 31.90
C SER A 123 -24.62 -4.07 32.75
N GLU A 124 -24.91 -5.36 32.53
CA GLU A 124 -25.86 -6.10 33.37
C GLU A 124 -25.36 -6.28 34.81
N ARG A 125 -24.06 -6.52 35.01
CA ARG A 125 -23.47 -6.58 36.35
C ARG A 125 -23.55 -5.24 37.06
N GLU A 126 -23.29 -4.13 36.37
CA GLU A 126 -23.39 -2.78 36.93
C GLU A 126 -24.82 -2.47 37.36
N LYS A 127 -25.82 -2.79 36.52
CA LYS A 127 -27.24 -2.64 36.89
C LYS A 127 -27.60 -3.49 38.11
N SER A 128 -27.16 -4.74 38.15
CA SER A 128 -27.40 -5.65 39.27
C SER A 128 -26.74 -5.14 40.56
N ALA A 129 -25.50 -4.67 40.48
CA ALA A 129 -24.77 -4.09 41.60
C ALA A 129 -25.45 -2.81 42.11
N ALA A 130 -25.90 -1.93 41.22
CA ALA A 130 -26.64 -0.72 41.57
C ALA A 130 -27.98 -1.06 42.27
N ALA A 131 -28.72 -2.05 41.78
CA ALA A 131 -29.96 -2.50 42.40
C ALA A 131 -29.71 -3.14 43.79
N ALA A 132 -28.64 -3.92 43.93
CA ALA A 132 -28.25 -4.50 45.21
C ALA A 132 -27.83 -3.43 46.22
N ALA A 133 -27.07 -2.42 45.78
CA ALA A 133 -26.68 -1.28 46.61
C ALA A 133 -27.91 -0.51 47.11
N ALA A 134 -28.85 -0.18 46.23
CA ALA A 134 -30.10 0.49 46.60
C ALA A 134 -30.93 -0.33 47.60
N LYS A 135 -31.03 -1.65 47.40
CA LYS A 135 -31.72 -2.54 48.34
C LYS A 135 -31.01 -2.61 49.70
N TYR A 136 -29.67 -2.63 49.70
CA TYR A 136 -28.88 -2.62 50.92
C TYR A 136 -29.08 -1.31 51.70
N GLU A 137 -29.05 -0.16 51.03
CA GLU A 137 -29.35 1.14 51.65
C GLU A 137 -30.75 1.18 52.28
N GLN A 138 -31.77 0.64 51.58
CA GLN A 138 -33.12 0.52 52.13
C GLN A 138 -33.19 -0.40 53.36
N LEU A 139 -32.50 -1.54 53.32
CA LEU A 139 -32.43 -2.47 54.45
C LEU A 139 -31.74 -1.84 55.66
N VAL A 140 -30.61 -1.15 55.45
CA VAL A 140 -29.90 -0.42 56.51
C VAL A 140 -30.79 0.65 57.12
N ALA A 141 -31.48 1.46 56.31
CA ALA A 141 -32.42 2.46 56.79
C ALA A 141 -33.60 1.86 57.57
N THR A 142 -34.14 0.73 57.10
CA THR A 142 -35.23 0.02 57.80
C THR A 142 -34.75 -0.56 59.12
N GLN A 143 -33.56 -1.16 59.13
CA GLN A 143 -32.98 -1.75 60.33
C GLN A 143 -32.63 -0.69 61.38
N GLN A 144 -32.13 0.48 60.95
CA GLN A 144 -31.96 1.64 61.84
C GLN A 144 -33.29 2.07 62.46
N ARG A 145 -34.35 2.25 61.67
CA ARG A 145 -35.69 2.62 62.19
C ARG A 145 -36.24 1.60 63.17
N GLU A 146 -36.11 0.31 62.89
CA GLU A 146 -36.57 -0.75 63.80
C GLU A 146 -35.74 -0.82 65.08
N LEU A 147 -34.42 -0.59 65.01
CA LEU A 147 -33.57 -0.49 66.19
C LEU A 147 -33.96 0.70 67.06
N GLU A 148 -34.20 1.88 66.45
CA GLU A 148 -34.72 3.07 67.14
C GLU A 148 -36.08 2.78 67.82
N ARG A 149 -36.97 2.08 67.10
CA ARG A 149 -38.30 1.70 67.62
C ARG A 149 -38.21 0.73 68.81
N VAL A 150 -37.37 -0.31 68.72
CA VAL A 150 -37.20 -1.31 69.79
C VAL A 150 -36.44 -0.74 70.99
N ALA A 151 -35.45 0.10 70.76
CA ALA A 151 -34.72 0.79 71.82
C ALA A 151 -35.58 1.85 72.54
N GLY A 152 -36.71 2.27 71.93
CA GLY A 152 -37.59 3.31 72.46
C GLY A 152 -36.90 4.69 72.55
N LEU A 153 -35.75 4.82 71.90
CA LEU A 153 -34.85 5.97 71.89
C LEU A 153 -34.28 6.07 70.48
N THR A 154 -34.32 7.27 69.90
CA THR A 154 -33.61 7.59 68.66
C THR A 154 -32.10 7.50 68.88
N ALA A 155 -31.31 7.36 67.80
CA ALA A 155 -29.85 7.30 67.91
C ALA A 155 -29.25 8.53 68.62
N ASP A 156 -29.85 9.71 68.40
CA ASP A 156 -29.45 10.95 69.06
C ASP A 156 -29.82 10.94 70.55
N GLU A 157 -31.01 10.45 70.92
CA GLU A 157 -31.43 10.30 72.32
C GLU A 157 -30.58 9.26 73.07
N ALA A 158 -30.22 8.15 72.42
CA ALA A 158 -29.34 7.13 73.00
C ALA A 158 -27.92 7.67 73.23
N LYS A 159 -27.40 8.46 72.29
CA LYS A 159 -26.11 9.15 72.41
C LYS A 159 -26.13 10.16 73.56
N GLU A 160 -27.20 10.94 73.67
CA GLU A 160 -27.36 11.93 74.75
C GLU A 160 -27.50 11.27 76.13
N LEU A 161 -28.22 10.15 76.21
CA LEU A 161 -28.34 9.36 77.44
C LEU A 161 -26.98 8.78 77.88
N LEU A 162 -26.20 8.25 76.93
CA LEU A 162 -24.87 7.70 77.20
C LEU A 162 -23.92 8.79 77.71
N ILE A 163 -23.93 9.97 77.08
CA ILE A 163 -23.13 11.12 77.52
C ILE A 163 -23.53 11.53 78.95
N LYS A 164 -24.82 11.63 79.26
CA LYS A 164 -25.30 11.93 80.61
C LYS A 164 -24.87 10.90 81.66
N GLN A 165 -24.90 9.61 81.32
CA GLN A 165 -24.44 8.55 82.22
C GLN A 165 -22.94 8.65 82.47
N MET A 166 -22.13 8.83 81.42
CA MET A 166 -20.69 9.04 81.54
C MET A 166 -20.35 10.27 82.40
N GLU A 167 -21.07 11.38 82.22
CA GLU A 167 -20.89 12.58 83.05
C GLU A 167 -21.23 12.33 84.52
N SER A 168 -22.30 11.59 84.79
CA SER A 168 -22.71 11.25 86.16
C SER A 168 -21.70 10.33 86.85
N GLU A 169 -21.18 9.34 86.13
CA GLU A 169 -20.19 8.38 86.63
C GLU A 169 -18.85 9.08 86.90
N ALA A 170 -18.40 9.92 85.97
CA ALA A 170 -17.19 10.74 86.15
C ALA A 170 -17.31 11.70 87.36
N ARG A 171 -18.48 12.30 87.59
CA ARG A 171 -18.73 13.12 88.80
C ARG A 171 -18.70 12.30 90.08
N HIS A 172 -19.23 11.08 90.06
CA HIS A 172 -19.20 10.18 91.21
C HIS A 172 -17.77 9.78 91.57
N ASP A 173 -16.97 9.41 90.57
CA ASP A 173 -15.57 9.04 90.76
C ASP A 173 -14.73 10.23 91.23
N ALA A 174 -14.96 11.42 90.67
CA ALA A 174 -14.32 12.65 91.14
C ALA A 174 -14.66 12.96 92.60
N ALA A 175 -15.92 12.77 93.02
CA ALA A 175 -16.33 12.95 94.41
C ALA A 175 -15.69 11.92 95.36
N ASN A 176 -15.57 10.66 94.93
CA ASN A 176 -14.88 9.63 95.70
C ASN A 176 -13.37 9.91 95.81
N LEU A 177 -12.74 10.33 94.71
CA LEU A 177 -11.34 10.76 94.71
C LEU A 177 -11.13 11.94 95.65
N LEU A 178 -12.00 12.95 95.60
CA LEU A 178 -11.93 14.11 96.49
C LEU A 178 -12.05 13.70 97.97
N LYS A 179 -12.97 12.79 98.30
CA LYS A 179 -13.08 12.24 99.67
C LYS A 179 -11.82 11.52 100.13
N ARG A 180 -11.19 10.72 99.26
CA ARG A 180 -9.92 10.05 99.59
C ARG A 180 -8.81 11.07 99.80
N LEU A 181 -8.68 12.05 98.89
CA LEU A 181 -7.67 13.11 99.01
C LEU A 181 -7.88 13.95 100.28
N ASP A 182 -9.12 14.26 100.66
CA ASP A 182 -9.41 15.00 101.90
C ASP A 182 -9.08 14.16 103.14
N ALA A 183 -9.33 12.84 103.09
CA ALA A 183 -8.94 11.91 104.17
C ALA A 183 -7.41 11.80 104.29
N GLU A 184 -6.69 11.62 103.19
CA GLU A 184 -5.21 11.59 103.14
C GLU A 184 -4.62 12.92 103.60
N ALA A 185 -5.20 14.06 103.20
CA ALA A 185 -4.77 15.38 103.63
C ALA A 185 -4.96 15.57 105.14
N ARG A 186 -6.07 15.09 105.71
CA ARG A 186 -6.32 15.09 107.16
C ARG A 186 -5.36 14.17 107.90
N GLU A 187 -5.11 12.96 107.40
CA GLU A 187 -4.17 12.02 107.99
C GLU A 187 -2.74 12.60 107.98
N THR A 188 -2.31 13.14 106.84
CA THR A 188 -1.01 13.82 106.70
C THR A 188 -0.91 15.04 107.61
N ALA A 189 -2.00 15.81 107.77
CA ALA A 189 -2.03 16.95 108.69
C ALA A 189 -1.91 16.50 110.16
N VAL A 190 -2.57 15.40 110.54
CA VAL A 190 -2.46 14.79 111.88
C VAL A 190 -1.04 14.27 112.13
N ASP A 191 -0.45 13.57 111.16
CA ASP A 191 0.93 13.06 111.28
C ASP A 191 1.95 14.20 111.36
N ARG A 192 1.81 15.23 110.53
CA ARG A 192 2.64 16.44 110.64
C ARG A 192 2.46 17.16 111.97
N ALA A 193 1.23 17.29 112.47
CA ALA A 193 0.98 17.91 113.77
C ALA A 193 1.62 17.11 114.92
N LYS A 194 1.57 15.78 114.88
CA LYS A 194 2.30 14.92 115.84
C LYS A 194 3.80 15.13 115.74
N HIS A 195 4.37 15.17 114.54
CA HIS A 195 5.79 15.45 114.34
C HIS A 195 6.22 16.78 114.96
N TYR A 196 5.45 17.86 114.75
CA TYR A 196 5.74 19.16 115.35
C TYR A 196 5.65 19.17 116.89
N ILE A 197 4.82 18.33 117.51
CA ILE A 197 4.71 18.23 118.98
C ILE A 197 5.89 17.41 119.56
N THR A 198 6.45 16.46 118.79
CA THR A 198 7.60 15.66 119.21
C THR A 198 8.97 16.31 118.95
N GLU A 199 9.03 17.34 118.09
CA GLU A 199 10.23 18.15 117.82
C GLU A 199 10.34 19.43 118.67
N ALA A 200 9.43 19.64 119.64
CA ALA A 200 9.47 20.72 120.64
C ALA A 200 9.99 20.22 122.00
#